data_AF-A0A087TSS7-F1
#
_entry.id   AF-A0A087TSS7-F1
#
_cell.length_a   1.000
_cell.length_b   1.000
_cell.length_c   1.000
_cell.angle_alpha   90.00
_cell.angle_beta   90.00
_cell.angle_gamma   90.00
#
_symmetry.space_group_name_H-M   'P 1'
#
loop_
_entity.id
_entity.type
_entity.pdbx_description
1 polymer ?
#
loop_
_entity_poly.entity_id
_entity_poly.type
_entity_poly.pdbx_seq_one_letter_code
_entity_poly.pdbx_strand_id
1 'polypeptide(L)'
;MLYEYEYRWDLKGYVNFTLAWAPNGTLTQACRYSDFRDQDGNHTTFYWRLLALRFGFVILFEHVVFTVCRLIDMLVPDIPVALELKIKRERYLAKQALADSDTIMKVAQRRDDEDDEDDEGAVQKDQTLFNQSDQSRLRT
;
A
#
# COMPACT_ATOMS: atom_id res chain seq x y z
N MET A 1 -1.35 21.35 -33.32
CA MET A 1 -0.81 22.43 -34.17
C MET A 1 -1.19 23.76 -33.54
N LEU A 2 -0.23 24.55 -33.05
CA LEU A 2 -0.52 25.80 -32.32
C LEU A 2 -0.92 26.95 -33.27
N TYR A 3 -0.34 26.99 -34.48
CA TYR A 3 -0.65 27.99 -35.50
C TYR A 3 -2.10 27.92 -36.01
N GLU A 4 -2.63 26.71 -36.19
CA GLU A 4 -4.03 26.52 -36.59
C GLU A 4 -5.03 27.03 -35.54
N TYR A 5 -4.64 26.96 -34.26
CA TYR A 5 -5.50 27.37 -33.14
C TYR A 5 -5.49 28.89 -32.93
N GLU A 6 -4.33 29.55 -33.09
CA GLU A 6 -4.19 31.00 -32.80
C GLU A 6 -4.39 31.92 -34.02
N TYR A 7 -4.08 31.47 -35.25
CA TYR A 7 -4.08 32.35 -36.42
C TYR A 7 -5.20 32.03 -37.41
N ARG A 8 -5.11 30.88 -38.10
CA ARG A 8 -6.03 30.47 -39.16
C ARG A 8 -6.02 28.95 -39.30
N TRP A 9 -7.18 28.36 -39.56
CA TRP A 9 -7.34 26.93 -39.90
C TRP A 9 -6.69 26.54 -41.24
N ASP A 10 -6.21 27.51 -42.01
CA ASP A 10 -5.47 27.32 -43.25
C ASP A 10 -3.98 27.56 -42.98
N LEU A 11 -3.12 26.61 -43.37
CA LEU A 11 -1.67 26.63 -43.16
C LEU A 11 -0.95 27.65 -44.09
N LYS A 12 -1.72 28.42 -44.88
CA LYS A 12 -1.19 29.49 -45.73
C LYS A 12 -0.44 30.53 -44.93
N GLY A 13 0.86 30.66 -45.22
CA GLY A 13 1.74 31.60 -44.55
C GLY A 13 2.46 31.05 -43.32
N TYR A 14 2.19 29.79 -42.92
CA TYR A 14 2.90 29.14 -41.82
C TYR A 14 4.41 29.17 -42.02
N VAL A 15 4.88 28.82 -43.22
CA VAL A 15 6.31 28.87 -43.56
C VAL A 15 6.89 30.28 -43.43
N ASN A 16 6.16 31.34 -43.80
CA ASN A 16 6.65 32.70 -43.61
C ASN A 16 6.76 33.10 -42.13
N PHE A 17 5.99 32.47 -41.25
CA PHE A 17 6.00 32.70 -39.81
C PHE A 17 7.07 31.86 -39.08
N THR A 18 7.35 30.64 -39.54
CA THR A 18 8.36 29.75 -38.94
C THR A 18 9.80 30.05 -39.34
N LEU A 19 10.01 30.95 -40.31
CA LEU A 19 11.34 31.33 -40.78
C LEU A 19 11.77 32.68 -40.17
N ALA A 20 12.93 32.72 -39.55
CA ALA A 20 13.59 33.94 -39.07
C ALA A 20 14.53 34.51 -40.13
N TRP A 21 14.75 35.82 -40.09
CA TRP A 21 15.72 36.50 -40.95
C TRP A 21 17.13 36.48 -40.33
N ALA A 22 18.14 36.25 -41.16
CA ALA A 22 19.52 36.42 -40.75
C ALA A 22 19.85 37.91 -40.51
N PRO A 23 20.71 38.23 -39.53
CA PRO A 23 21.09 39.62 -39.24
C PRO A 23 21.84 40.25 -40.42
N ASN A 24 21.53 41.53 -40.68
CA ASN A 24 22.13 42.29 -41.77
C ASN A 24 23.65 42.39 -41.61
N GLY A 25 24.39 42.03 -42.66
CA GLY A 25 25.86 42.09 -42.69
C GLY A 25 26.58 40.75 -42.52
N THR A 26 25.88 39.65 -42.27
CA THR A 26 26.49 38.31 -42.20
C THR A 26 26.55 37.58 -43.55
N LEU A 27 25.63 37.89 -44.49
CA LEU A 27 25.56 37.29 -45.82
C LEU A 27 25.37 38.36 -46.91
N THR A 28 25.79 38.02 -48.14
CA THR A 28 25.63 38.86 -49.35
C THR A 28 24.19 38.98 -49.82
N GLN A 29 23.32 38.06 -49.41
CA GLN A 29 21.89 38.05 -49.71
C GLN A 29 21.10 37.83 -48.42
N ALA A 30 19.89 38.40 -48.36
CA ALA A 30 18.99 38.21 -47.24
C ALA A 30 18.53 36.73 -47.21
N CYS A 31 18.98 35.99 -46.20
CA CYS A 31 18.66 34.58 -46.02
C CYS A 31 17.67 34.39 -44.87
N ARG A 32 16.85 33.35 -44.99
CA ARG A 32 15.93 32.91 -43.94
C ARG A 32 16.27 31.50 -43.49
N TYR A 33 16.15 31.24 -42.20
CA TYR A 33 16.41 29.93 -41.60
C TYR A 33 15.27 29.54 -40.65
N SER A 34 15.12 28.24 -40.41
CA SER A 34 14.05 27.71 -39.57
C SER A 34 14.33 28.01 -38.10
N ASP A 35 13.81 29.14 -37.61
CA ASP A 35 13.92 29.55 -36.21
C ASP A 35 12.79 30.52 -35.86
N PHE A 36 12.42 30.57 -34.59
CA PHE A 36 11.32 31.40 -34.07
C PHE A 36 11.84 32.67 -33.39
N ARG A 37 12.84 33.32 -34.01
CA ARG A 37 13.46 34.55 -33.52
C ARG A 37 12.91 35.75 -34.26
N ASP A 38 12.82 36.86 -33.54
CA ASP A 38 12.49 38.17 -34.09
C ASP A 38 13.70 38.74 -34.86
N GLN A 39 13.46 39.79 -35.67
CA GLN A 39 14.51 40.45 -36.47
C GLN A 39 15.63 41.04 -35.61
N ASP A 40 15.34 41.37 -34.34
CA ASP A 40 16.30 41.84 -33.33
C ASP A 40 17.06 40.70 -32.62
N GLY A 41 16.85 39.44 -33.02
CA GLY A 41 17.53 38.26 -32.47
C GLY A 41 16.92 37.70 -31.18
N ASN A 42 15.85 38.33 -30.66
CA ASN A 42 15.15 37.88 -29.46
C ASN A 42 14.20 36.71 -29.74
N HIS A 43 13.94 35.87 -28.73
CA HIS A 43 12.95 34.80 -28.84
C HIS A 43 11.53 35.35 -28.83
N THR A 44 10.73 34.98 -29.84
CA THR A 44 9.33 35.38 -29.92
C THR A 44 8.51 34.73 -28.79
N THR A 45 7.44 35.40 -28.32
CA THR A 45 6.51 34.81 -27.34
C THR A 45 5.90 33.49 -27.84
N PHE A 46 5.79 33.33 -29.16
CA PHE A 46 5.34 32.09 -29.80
C PHE A 46 6.26 30.90 -29.48
N TYR A 47 7.57 31.10 -29.45
CA TYR A 47 8.54 30.07 -29.06
C TYR A 47 8.25 29.54 -27.66
N TRP A 48 8.03 30.43 -26.70
CA TRP A 48 7.72 30.06 -25.32
C TRP A 48 6.39 29.31 -25.19
N ARG A 49 5.36 29.71 -25.95
CA ARG A 49 4.08 28.98 -26.00
C ARG A 49 4.24 27.59 -26.59
N LEU A 50 5.00 27.46 -27.68
CA LEU A 50 5.27 26.18 -28.32
C LEU A 50 6.06 25.24 -27.40
N LEU A 51 7.02 25.80 -26.66
CA LEU A 51 7.79 25.08 -25.66
C LEU A 51 6.90 24.60 -24.51
N ALA A 52 6.06 25.48 -23.98
CA ALA A 52 5.09 25.13 -22.94
C ALA A 52 4.11 24.04 -23.40
N LEU A 53 3.60 24.12 -24.64
CA LEU A 53 2.73 23.10 -25.21
C LEU A 53 3.43 21.74 -25.34
N ARG A 54 4.70 21.72 -25.81
CA ARG A 54 5.49 20.48 -25.90
C ARG A 54 5.70 19.85 -24.53
N PHE A 55 6.10 20.64 -23.54
CA PHE A 55 6.25 20.14 -22.17
C PHE A 55 4.93 19.68 -21.58
N GLY A 56 3.85 20.44 -21.76
CA GLY A 56 2.51 20.06 -21.32
C GLY A 56 2.03 18.76 -21.95
N PHE A 57 2.31 18.53 -23.24
CA PHE A 57 1.99 17.26 -23.91
C PHE A 57 2.76 16.08 -23.31
N VAL A 58 4.07 16.25 -23.09
CA VAL A 58 4.92 15.21 -22.48
C VAL A 58 4.44 14.87 -21.07
N ILE A 59 4.22 15.90 -20.25
CA ILE A 59 3.73 15.76 -18.87
C ILE A 59 2.35 15.08 -18.87
N LEU A 60 1.40 15.52 -19.70
CA LEU A 60 0.07 14.93 -19.75
C LEU A 60 0.13 13.47 -20.17
N PHE A 61 0.93 13.12 -21.18
CA PHE A 61 1.10 11.74 -21.62
C PHE A 61 1.70 10.88 -20.50
N GLU A 62 2.74 11.37 -19.82
CA GLU A 62 3.33 10.70 -18.67
C GLU A 62 2.30 10.44 -17.56
N HIS A 63 1.51 11.46 -17.19
CA HIS A 63 0.47 11.32 -16.18
C HIS A 63 -0.61 10.32 -16.59
N VAL A 64 -1.03 10.31 -17.86
CA VAL A 64 -2.01 9.35 -18.38
C VAL A 64 -1.47 7.93 -18.27
N VAL A 65 -0.25 7.68 -18.75
CA VAL A 65 0.38 6.35 -18.67
C VAL A 65 0.55 5.92 -17.22
N PHE A 66 1.08 6.80 -16.36
CA PHE A 66 1.23 6.54 -14.93
C PHE A 66 -0.11 6.23 -14.26
N THR A 67 -1.16 6.98 -14.59
CA THR A 67 -2.50 6.74 -14.06
C THR A 67 -3.04 5.39 -14.52
N VAL A 68 -2.89 5.02 -15.78
CA VAL A 68 -3.34 3.72 -16.29
C VAL A 68 -2.58 2.58 -15.62
N CYS A 69 -1.26 2.67 -15.49
CA CYS A 69 -0.47 1.67 -14.75
C CYS A 69 -0.94 1.56 -13.29
N ARG A 70 -1.11 2.70 -12.61
CA ARG A 70 -1.59 2.73 -11.22
C ARG A 70 -3.02 2.23 -11.07
N LEU A 71 -3.88 2.44 -12.07
CA LEU A 71 -5.23 1.88 -12.11
C LEU A 71 -5.19 0.37 -12.31
N ILE A 72 -4.28 -0.15 -13.12
CA ILE A 72 -4.07 -1.60 -13.29
C ILE A 72 -3.57 -2.21 -11.98
N ASP A 73 -2.57 -1.60 -11.33
CA ASP A 73 -2.08 -2.04 -10.03
C ASP A 73 -3.15 -1.92 -8.94
N MET A 74 -4.04 -0.93 -9.02
CA MET A 74 -5.19 -0.79 -8.12
C MET A 74 -6.27 -1.85 -8.41
N LEU A 75 -6.46 -2.22 -9.68
CA LEU A 75 -7.42 -3.22 -10.12
C LEU A 75 -6.93 -4.65 -9.85
N VAL A 76 -5.62 -4.84 -9.78
CA VAL A 76 -4.95 -6.04 -9.24
C VAL A 76 -4.40 -5.70 -7.85
N PRO A 77 -5.26 -5.43 -6.84
CA PRO A 77 -4.74 -5.23 -5.50
C PRO A 77 -4.05 -6.53 -5.07
N ASP A 78 -2.80 -6.42 -4.64
CA ASP A 78 -1.89 -7.50 -4.21
C ASP A 78 -2.42 -8.36 -3.02
N ILE A 79 -3.66 -8.17 -2.60
CA ILE A 79 -4.32 -8.99 -1.58
C ILE A 79 -5.68 -9.42 -2.14
N PRO A 80 -5.74 -10.55 -2.86
CA PRO A 80 -7.01 -11.22 -3.10
C PRO A 80 -7.67 -11.52 -1.74
N VAL A 81 -8.96 -11.22 -1.62
CA VAL A 81 -9.82 -11.44 -0.42
C VAL A 81 -9.68 -12.87 0.17
N ALA A 82 -9.25 -13.84 -0.65
CA ALA A 82 -8.92 -15.19 -0.24
C ALA A 82 -7.83 -15.29 0.84
N LEU A 83 -6.82 -14.40 0.84
CA LEU A 83 -5.74 -14.38 1.84
C LEU A 83 -6.21 -13.79 3.17
N GLU A 84 -7.07 -12.77 3.14
CA GLU A 84 -7.65 -12.21 4.36
C GLU A 84 -8.52 -13.25 5.08
N LEU A 85 -9.28 -14.05 4.33
CA LEU A 85 -10.06 -15.17 4.87
C LEU A 85 -9.15 -16.26 5.45
N LYS A 86 -8.03 -16.58 4.79
CA LYS A 86 -7.08 -17.60 5.27
C LYS A 86 -6.34 -17.14 6.53
N ILE A 87 -5.90 -15.88 6.60
CA ILE A 87 -5.26 -15.27 7.77
C ILE A 87 -6.25 -15.15 8.94
N LYS A 88 -7.50 -14.73 8.69
CA LYS A 88 -8.54 -14.71 9.74
C LYS A 88 -8.83 -16.12 10.26
N ARG A 89 -8.84 -17.13 9.39
CA ARG A 89 -9.02 -18.54 9.78
C ARG A 89 -7.84 -19.08 10.61
N GLU A 90 -6.60 -18.84 10.18
CA GLU A 90 -5.41 -19.27 10.93
C GLU A 90 -5.32 -18.57 12.28
N ARG A 91 -5.62 -17.26 12.35
CA ARG A 91 -5.71 -16.53 13.62
C ARG A 91 -6.84 -17.04 14.52
N TYR A 92 -7.98 -17.44 13.95
CA TYR A 92 -9.08 -18.02 14.72
C TYR A 92 -8.67 -19.38 15.30
N LEU A 93 -8.06 -20.25 14.50
CA LEU A 93 -7.56 -21.56 14.95
C LEU A 93 -6.47 -21.43 16.01
N ALA A 94 -5.53 -20.50 15.85
CA ALA A 94 -4.48 -20.24 16.84
C ALA A 94 -5.06 -19.75 18.18
N LYS A 95 -6.08 -18.88 18.14
CA LYS A 95 -6.77 -18.42 19.36
C LYS A 95 -7.54 -19.53 20.06
N GLN A 96 -8.18 -20.42 19.30
CA GLN A 96 -8.90 -21.55 19.86
C GLN A 96 -7.96 -22.57 20.51
N ALA A 97 -6.82 -22.87 19.87
CA ALA A 97 -5.82 -23.77 20.43
C ALA A 97 -5.25 -23.25 21.77
N LEU A 98 -5.01 -21.92 21.88
CA LEU A 98 -4.56 -21.30 23.12
C LEU A 98 -5.62 -21.37 24.23
N ALA A 99 -6.89 -21.12 23.89
CA ALA A 99 -7.99 -21.22 24.85
C ALA A 99 -8.17 -22.65 25.38
N ASP A 100 -8.08 -23.65 24.49
CA ASP A 100 -8.18 -25.06 24.89
C ASP A 100 -7.01 -25.46 25.81
N SER A 101 -5.77 -25.05 25.51
CA SER A 101 -4.63 -25.30 26.41
C SER A 101 -4.79 -24.65 27.79
N ASP A 102 -5.31 -23.42 27.86
CA ASP A 102 -5.56 -22.73 29.13
C ASP A 102 -6.65 -23.44 29.95
N THR A 103 -7.68 -23.97 29.30
CA THR A 103 -8.73 -24.75 30.00
C THR A 103 -8.21 -26.10 30.49
N ILE A 104 -7.41 -26.81 29.69
CA ILE A 104 -6.80 -28.09 30.09
C ILE A 104 -5.87 -27.88 31.27
N MET A 105 -5.04 -26.82 31.24
CA MET A 105 -4.16 -26.47 32.35
C MET A 105 -4.94 -26.12 33.62
N LYS A 106 -6.05 -25.37 33.52
CA LYS A 106 -6.93 -25.10 34.68
C LYS A 106 -7.61 -26.35 35.22
N VAL A 107 -7.99 -27.30 34.37
CA VAL A 107 -8.59 -28.56 34.80
C VAL A 107 -7.54 -29.48 35.43
N ALA A 108 -6.32 -29.53 34.90
CA ALA A 108 -5.21 -30.25 35.50
C ALA A 108 -4.86 -29.67 36.87
N GLN A 109 -4.72 -28.35 36.97
CA GLN A 109 -4.47 -27.67 38.24
C GLN A 109 -5.59 -27.91 39.25
N ARG A 110 -6.87 -27.91 38.83
CA ARG A 110 -7.98 -28.30 39.71
C ARG A 110 -7.96 -29.77 40.13
N ARG A 111 -7.42 -30.67 39.32
CA ARG A 111 -7.24 -32.08 39.71
C ARG A 111 -6.10 -32.21 40.71
N ASP A 112 -5.00 -31.50 40.50
CA ASP A 112 -3.89 -31.48 41.46
C ASP A 112 -4.35 -30.90 42.82
N ASP A 113 -5.20 -29.85 42.80
CA ASP A 113 -5.80 -29.28 44.03
C ASP A 113 -6.84 -30.23 44.70
N GLU A 114 -7.58 -31.04 43.92
CA GLU A 114 -8.55 -32.04 44.45
C GLU A 114 -7.84 -33.29 45.01
N ASP A 115 -6.75 -33.75 44.38
CA ASP A 115 -5.94 -34.88 44.84
C ASP A 115 -5.20 -34.54 46.17
N ASP A 116 -4.82 -33.28 46.39
CA ASP A 116 -4.26 -32.79 47.66
C ASP A 116 -5.32 -32.74 48.80
N GLU A 117 -6.58 -32.41 48.49
CA GLU A 117 -7.69 -32.42 49.47
C GLU A 117 -8.14 -33.85 49.84
N ASP A 118 -8.08 -34.80 48.90
CA ASP A 118 -8.46 -36.19 49.11
C ASP A 118 -7.43 -36.96 49.98
N ASP A 119 -6.13 -36.64 49.87
CA ASP A 119 -5.08 -37.22 50.73
C ASP A 119 -5.17 -36.71 52.19
N GLU A 120 -5.45 -35.41 52.41
CA GLU A 120 -5.71 -34.89 53.76
C GLU A 120 -6.98 -35.48 54.39
N GLY A 121 -8.04 -35.68 53.59
CA GLY A 121 -9.29 -36.31 54.04
C GLY A 121 -9.16 -37.80 54.36
N ALA A 122 -8.29 -38.52 53.66
CA ALA A 122 -7.98 -39.93 53.93
C ALA A 122 -7.12 -40.09 55.21
N VAL A 123 -6.15 -39.20 55.44
CA VAL A 123 -5.34 -39.16 56.66
C VAL A 123 -6.22 -38.89 57.89
N GLN A 124 -7.22 -38.01 57.79
CA GLN A 124 -8.17 -37.73 58.88
C GLN A 124 -9.10 -38.94 59.17
N LYS A 125 -9.53 -39.69 58.14
CA LYS A 125 -10.37 -40.89 58.30
C LYS A 125 -9.61 -42.07 58.91
N ASP A 126 -8.35 -42.27 58.51
CA ASP A 126 -7.51 -43.33 59.08
C ASP A 126 -7.21 -43.05 60.57
N GLN A 127 -6.92 -41.79 60.90
CA GLN A 127 -6.63 -41.38 62.29
C GLN A 127 -7.88 -41.43 63.20
N THR A 128 -9.07 -41.23 62.65
CA THR A 128 -10.34 -41.38 63.40
C THR A 128 -10.74 -42.85 63.57
N LEU A 129 -10.49 -43.70 62.57
CA LEU A 129 -10.70 -45.16 62.67
C LEU A 129 -9.71 -45.80 63.66
N PHE A 130 -8.45 -45.36 63.66
CA PHE A 130 -7.43 -45.81 64.62
C PHE A 130 -7.83 -45.42 66.06
N ASN A 131 -8.22 -44.17 66.30
CA ASN A 131 -8.69 -43.70 67.60
C ASN A 131 -9.95 -44.43 68.09
N GLN A 132 -10.86 -44.78 67.19
CA GLN A 132 -12.09 -45.49 67.54
C GLN A 132 -11.83 -46.97 67.86
N SER A 133 -10.84 -47.57 67.21
CA SER A 133 -10.41 -48.95 67.48
C SER A 133 -9.70 -49.11 68.82
N ASP A 134 -8.88 -48.14 69.24
CA ASP A 134 -8.24 -48.11 70.55
C ASP A 134 -9.25 -47.86 71.69
N GLN A 135 -10.24 -47.01 71.47
CA GLN A 135 -11.28 -46.73 72.48
C GLN A 135 -12.21 -47.93 72.73
N SER A 136 -12.31 -48.84 71.76
CA SER A 136 -13.10 -50.07 71.85
C SER A 136 -12.39 -51.18 72.63
N ARG A 137 -11.05 -51.20 72.62
CA ARG A 137 -10.23 -52.18 73.37
C ARG A 137 -10.13 -51.89 74.88
N LEU A 138 -10.42 -50.67 75.31
CA LEU A 138 -10.37 -50.25 76.72
C LEU A 138 -11.67 -50.46 77.51
N ARG A 139 -12.72 -51.02 76.88
CA ARG A 139 -14.05 -51.26 77.51
C ARG A 139 -14.43 -52.75 77.63
N THR A 140 -13.46 -53.65 77.61
CA THR A 140 -13.59 -55.08 77.98
C THR A 140 -12.46 -55.45 78.92
#